data_AF-A0AAJ1I153-F1
#
_entry.id   AF-A0AAJ1I153-F1
#
_cell.length_a   1.000
_cell.length_b   1.000
_cell.length_c   1.000
_cell.angle_alpha   90.00
_cell.angle_beta   90.00
_cell.angle_gamma   90.00
#
_symmetry.space_group_name_H-M   'P 1'
#
loop_
_entity.id
_entity.type
_entity.pdbx_description
1 polymer ?
#
loop_
_entity_poly.entity_id
_entity_poly.type
_entity_poly.pdbx_seq_one_letter_code
_entity_poly.pdbx_strand_id
1 'polypeptide(L)'
;MFKKVLAAATLLGCGLAHAFMPSNGTWVVTSELNGKPGRGLAIDAQNGTLVMQMYAYEPSGQPTFYMTSGALTNNRFAAPLIRYKGGRFLGSGPMSGSEDRNMGQVSMRFTSGVSGFITLPGEQEVAISRFNFGYPAVASSLRGLWALTSFGSEGVASEVVNMQLQTPATANGNGLMETADRLFGCEHQIRGNLAGGVLCVKVNNYGQLLRSYYFVYSVNEGEGSSRTNGTRPEQVLVVKRLLDPKGVGTGIVYAADAPVDPVPTVLHDIIENLSFNAAPLPAEQE
;
A
#
# COMPACT_ATOMS: atom_id res chain seq x y z
N MET A 1 -20.95 -23.82 3.63
CA MET A 1 -21.87 -22.71 3.32
C MET A 1 -21.23 -21.66 2.42
N PHE A 2 -20.06 -21.12 2.77
CA PHE A 2 -19.34 -20.08 1.98
C PHE A 2 -19.12 -20.39 0.51
N LYS A 3 -18.75 -21.63 0.16
CA LYS A 3 -18.48 -22.00 -1.24
C LYS A 3 -19.62 -21.67 -2.22
N LYS A 4 -20.88 -21.72 -1.74
CA LYS A 4 -22.06 -21.38 -2.55
C LYS A 4 -22.34 -19.87 -2.61
N VAL A 5 -21.97 -19.13 -1.56
CA VAL A 5 -22.24 -17.68 -1.42
C VAL A 5 -21.15 -16.85 -2.09
N LEU A 6 -19.88 -17.30 -2.04
CA LEU A 6 -18.76 -16.65 -2.73
C LEU A 6 -18.96 -16.66 -4.25
N ALA A 7 -19.55 -17.74 -4.78
CA ALA A 7 -19.95 -17.85 -6.19
C ALA A 7 -21.09 -16.90 -6.58
N ALA A 8 -21.91 -16.43 -5.63
CA ALA A 8 -22.97 -15.44 -5.88
C ALA A 8 -22.47 -13.98 -5.81
N ALA A 9 -21.29 -13.75 -5.22
CA ALA A 9 -20.66 -12.42 -5.12
C ALA A 9 -19.89 -11.99 -6.39
N THR A 10 -19.98 -12.76 -7.49
CA THR A 10 -19.22 -12.54 -8.73
C THR A 10 -19.73 -11.40 -9.62
N LEU A 11 -20.79 -10.70 -9.22
CA LEU A 11 -21.32 -9.50 -9.91
C LEU A 11 -20.72 -8.19 -9.35
N LEU A 12 -19.42 -8.21 -9.05
CA LEU A 12 -18.65 -7.00 -8.78
C LEU A 12 -18.26 -6.40 -10.14
N GLY A 13 -18.95 -5.32 -10.53
CA GLY A 13 -18.56 -4.54 -11.70
C GLY A 13 -17.21 -3.86 -11.48
N CYS A 14 -16.44 -3.65 -12.55
CA CYS A 14 -15.19 -2.90 -12.52
C CYS A 14 -15.40 -1.57 -11.78
N GLY A 15 -14.62 -1.37 -10.72
CA GLY A 15 -14.90 -0.34 -9.74
C GLY A 15 -14.72 1.09 -10.25
N LEU A 16 -15.27 2.03 -9.47
CA LEU A 16 -15.07 3.46 -9.66
C LEU A 16 -13.57 3.78 -9.81
N ALA A 17 -13.22 4.58 -10.83
CA ALA A 17 -11.87 5.11 -10.99
C ALA A 17 -11.60 6.12 -9.87
N HIS A 18 -10.97 5.65 -8.79
CA HIS A 18 -10.53 6.52 -7.71
C HIS A 18 -9.18 7.16 -8.06
N ALA A 19 -9.01 8.42 -7.67
CA ALA A 19 -7.69 9.02 -7.64
C ALA A 19 -6.83 8.23 -6.63
N PHE A 20 -5.67 7.77 -7.07
CA PHE A 20 -4.73 7.02 -6.24
C PHE A 20 -3.39 7.74 -6.21
N MET A 21 -2.65 7.53 -5.13
CA MET A 21 -1.22 7.88 -5.08
C MET A 21 -0.42 6.57 -5.09
N PRO A 22 0.78 6.55 -5.70
CA PRO A 22 1.65 5.39 -5.59
C PRO A 22 2.01 5.16 -4.12
N SER A 23 1.99 3.89 -3.73
CA SER A 23 2.31 3.47 -2.36
C SER A 23 3.78 3.72 -2.04
N ASN A 24 4.00 4.17 -0.80
CA ASN A 24 5.33 4.47 -0.30
C ASN A 24 6.15 3.18 -0.05
N GLY A 25 7.46 3.26 -0.31
CA GLY A 25 8.45 2.25 0.04
C GLY A 25 9.21 1.68 -1.15
N THR A 26 9.63 0.41 -1.08
CA THR A 26 10.49 -0.22 -2.09
C THR A 26 9.73 -0.66 -3.33
N TRP A 27 10.26 -0.31 -4.49
CA TRP A 27 9.79 -0.68 -5.83
C TRP A 27 10.91 -1.37 -6.61
N VAL A 28 10.51 -2.22 -7.55
CA VAL A 28 11.43 -2.99 -8.41
C VAL A 28 11.05 -2.84 -9.88
N VAL A 29 12.04 -2.93 -10.75
CA VAL A 29 11.81 -3.19 -12.18
C VAL A 29 11.39 -4.65 -12.31
N THR A 30 10.15 -4.89 -12.74
CA THR A 30 9.51 -6.20 -12.62
C THR A 30 10.26 -7.29 -13.39
N SER A 31 10.84 -6.96 -14.55
CA SER A 31 11.63 -7.88 -15.38
C SER A 31 12.99 -8.25 -14.78
N GLU A 32 13.45 -7.53 -13.76
CA GLU A 32 14.76 -7.75 -13.11
C GLU A 32 14.66 -8.57 -11.83
N LEU A 33 13.45 -9.01 -11.44
CA LEU A 33 13.22 -9.78 -10.23
C LEU A 33 13.63 -11.26 -10.39
N ASN A 34 14.93 -11.52 -10.36
CA ASN A 34 15.52 -12.84 -10.55
C ASN A 34 16.40 -13.32 -9.38
N GLY A 35 16.36 -12.59 -8.25
CA GLY A 35 17.13 -12.91 -7.04
C GLY A 35 18.61 -12.52 -7.10
N LYS A 36 19.08 -11.89 -8.17
CA LYS A 36 20.45 -11.38 -8.29
C LYS A 36 20.51 -9.89 -7.93
N PRO A 37 21.65 -9.39 -7.42
CA PRO A 37 21.85 -7.96 -7.20
C PRO A 37 21.71 -7.18 -8.51
N GLY A 38 21.01 -6.05 -8.45
CA GLY A 38 20.74 -5.17 -9.58
C GLY A 38 20.45 -3.76 -9.09
N ARG A 39 19.49 -3.10 -9.74
CA ARG A 39 18.98 -1.79 -9.32
C ARG A 39 17.64 -1.94 -8.60
N GLY A 40 17.29 -0.91 -7.84
CA GLY A 40 15.98 -0.82 -7.22
C GLY A 40 15.65 0.59 -6.81
N LEU A 41 14.38 0.79 -6.49
CA LEU A 41 13.79 2.10 -6.29
C LEU A 41 13.17 2.15 -4.88
N ALA A 42 13.25 3.31 -4.24
CA ALA A 42 12.36 3.68 -3.16
C ALA A 42 11.56 4.89 -3.63
N ILE A 43 10.24 4.84 -3.49
CA ILE A 43 9.32 5.90 -3.91
C ILE A 43 8.52 6.32 -2.68
N ASP A 44 8.47 7.62 -2.43
CA ASP A 44 7.60 8.24 -1.44
C ASP A 44 6.78 9.35 -2.12
N ALA A 45 5.47 9.28 -2.02
CA ALA A 45 4.55 10.28 -2.51
C ALA A 45 3.73 10.87 -1.36
N GLN A 46 3.82 12.19 -1.19
CA GLN A 46 3.15 12.92 -0.11
C GLN A 46 2.68 14.28 -0.64
N ASN A 47 1.41 14.62 -0.41
CA ASN A 47 0.85 15.93 -0.78
C ASN A 47 1.16 16.37 -2.23
N GLY A 48 1.00 15.47 -3.20
CA GLY A 48 1.28 15.75 -4.61
C GLY A 48 2.76 15.90 -4.98
N THR A 49 3.69 15.63 -4.05
CA THR A 49 5.13 15.56 -4.33
C THR A 49 5.56 14.10 -4.31
N LEU A 50 6.38 13.71 -5.28
CA LEU A 50 7.03 12.40 -5.31
C LEU A 50 8.54 12.59 -5.15
N VAL A 51 9.14 11.74 -4.31
CA VAL A 51 10.59 11.53 -4.23
C VAL A 51 10.87 10.10 -4.65
N MET A 52 11.88 9.91 -5.49
CA MET A 52 12.41 8.58 -5.78
C MET A 52 13.91 8.55 -5.52
N GLN A 53 14.36 7.55 -4.77
CA GLN A 53 15.75 7.18 -4.64
C GLN A 53 16.00 5.90 -5.43
N MET A 54 17.05 5.87 -6.23
CA MET A 54 17.46 4.68 -6.98
C MET A 54 18.87 4.30 -6.56
N TYR A 55 19.09 3.05 -6.19
CA TYR A 55 20.43 2.47 -6.16
C TYR A 55 20.68 1.71 -7.47
N ALA A 56 21.87 1.87 -8.04
CA ALA A 56 22.26 1.20 -9.28
C ALA A 56 23.80 1.16 -9.40
N TYR A 57 24.29 0.86 -10.60
CA TYR A 57 25.70 0.81 -10.92
C TYR A 57 26.02 1.76 -12.07
N GLU A 58 27.19 2.37 -12.01
CA GLU A 58 27.74 3.15 -13.12
C GLU A 58 28.22 2.24 -14.26
N PRO A 59 28.50 2.79 -15.47
CA PRO A 59 29.14 2.03 -16.54
C PRO A 59 30.49 1.41 -16.14
N SER A 60 31.16 1.96 -15.13
CA SER A 60 32.38 1.40 -14.53
C SER A 60 32.14 0.17 -13.65
N GLY A 61 30.88 -0.18 -13.39
CA GLY A 61 30.48 -1.23 -12.46
C GLY A 61 30.48 -0.81 -10.99
N GLN A 62 30.84 0.43 -10.66
CA GLN A 62 30.81 0.92 -9.27
C GLN A 62 29.36 1.19 -8.82
N PRO A 63 28.98 0.79 -7.60
CA PRO A 63 27.66 1.12 -7.08
C PRO A 63 27.52 2.62 -6.83
N THR A 64 26.32 3.14 -7.05
CA THR A 64 25.99 4.54 -6.81
C THR A 64 24.50 4.69 -6.49
N PHE A 65 24.08 5.90 -6.15
CA PHE A 65 22.67 6.23 -5.97
C PHE A 65 22.30 7.51 -6.72
N TYR A 66 21.03 7.60 -7.06
CA TYR A 66 20.43 8.73 -7.75
C TYR A 66 19.16 9.14 -7.01
N MET A 67 18.83 10.42 -7.05
CA MET A 67 17.57 10.92 -6.52
C MET A 67 16.86 11.80 -7.53
N THR A 68 15.54 11.84 -7.42
CA THR A 68 14.68 12.78 -8.14
C THR A 68 13.53 13.18 -7.23
N SER A 69 13.05 14.41 -7.38
CA SER A 69 11.88 14.91 -6.68
C SER A 69 11.13 15.92 -7.54
N GLY A 70 9.82 16.02 -7.33
CA GLY A 70 8.98 16.90 -8.14
C GLY A 70 7.49 16.62 -7.96
N ALA A 71 6.68 17.34 -8.73
CA ALA A 71 5.23 17.20 -8.68
C ALA A 71 4.77 15.86 -9.28
N LEU A 72 3.85 15.20 -8.58
CA LEU A 72 3.05 14.09 -9.06
C LEU A 72 1.68 14.64 -9.46
N THR A 73 1.36 14.61 -10.75
CA THR A 73 0.12 15.17 -11.28
C THR A 73 -0.53 14.16 -12.22
N ASN A 74 -1.82 13.87 -12.03
CA ASN A 74 -2.56 12.92 -12.87
C ASN A 74 -1.84 11.56 -13.02
N ASN A 75 -1.35 11.02 -11.90
CA ASN A 75 -0.61 9.76 -11.81
C ASN A 75 0.68 9.73 -12.67
N ARG A 76 1.21 10.91 -13.02
CA ARG A 76 2.43 11.07 -13.81
C ARG A 76 3.43 11.94 -13.07
N PHE A 77 4.69 11.61 -13.28
CA PHE A 77 5.84 12.31 -12.72
C PHE A 77 6.91 12.45 -13.80
N ALA A 78 7.56 13.61 -13.86
CA ALA A 78 8.74 13.81 -14.67
C ALA A 78 9.65 14.84 -14.00
N ALA A 79 10.91 14.49 -13.76
CA ALA A 79 11.89 15.38 -13.14
C ALA A 79 13.33 14.94 -13.49
N PRO A 80 14.33 15.80 -13.27
CA PRO A 80 15.73 15.42 -13.40
C PRO A 80 16.13 14.29 -12.44
N LEU A 81 16.96 13.36 -12.92
CA LEU A 81 17.59 12.33 -12.10
C LEU A 81 19.01 12.76 -11.76
N ILE A 82 19.30 12.98 -10.48
CA ILE A 82 20.54 13.59 -10.01
C ILE A 82 21.43 12.55 -9.31
N ARG A 83 22.71 12.52 -9.68
CA ARG A 83 23.78 11.80 -8.98
C ARG A 83 24.47 12.74 -7.98
N TYR A 84 24.86 12.21 -6.83
CA TYR A 84 25.56 12.95 -5.78
C TYR A 84 26.96 12.38 -5.53
N LYS A 85 27.85 13.19 -4.94
CA LYS A 85 29.21 12.77 -4.55
C LYS A 85 29.68 13.41 -3.25
N GLY A 86 30.78 12.88 -2.69
CA GLY A 86 31.51 13.49 -1.57
C GLY A 86 30.75 13.53 -0.24
N GLY A 87 29.71 12.71 -0.07
CA GLY A 87 28.90 12.67 1.15
C GLY A 87 29.51 11.82 2.26
N ARG A 88 28.85 11.86 3.44
CA ARG A 88 29.18 11.01 4.59
C ARG A 88 29.14 9.53 4.20
N PHE A 89 30.19 8.79 4.54
CA PHE A 89 30.28 7.34 4.33
C PHE A 89 30.24 6.59 5.67
N LEU A 90 30.05 5.27 5.63
CA LEU A 90 29.93 4.46 6.84
C LEU A 90 31.19 4.58 7.70
N GLY A 91 31.02 5.04 8.94
CA GLY A 91 32.11 5.23 9.89
C GLY A 91 32.90 6.54 9.76
N SER A 92 32.52 7.44 8.83
CA SER A 92 33.16 8.76 8.74
C SER A 92 32.62 9.75 9.77
N GLY A 93 33.37 10.85 9.99
CA GLY A 93 32.84 12.03 10.69
C GLY A 93 31.78 12.80 9.86
N PRO A 94 31.26 13.91 10.39
CA PRO A 94 30.30 14.74 9.67
C PRO A 94 30.83 15.27 8.34
N MET A 95 30.08 15.06 7.26
CA MET A 95 30.41 15.49 5.91
C MET A 95 29.11 15.70 5.13
N SER A 96 29.10 16.69 4.24
CA SER A 96 27.97 16.98 3.35
C SER A 96 28.34 16.63 1.91
N GLY A 97 27.44 15.93 1.22
CA GLY A 97 27.59 15.68 -0.21
C GLY A 97 27.21 16.90 -1.04
N SER A 98 27.49 16.82 -2.33
CA SER A 98 27.06 17.79 -3.34
C SER A 98 26.48 17.08 -4.56
N GLU A 99 25.68 17.81 -5.33
CA GLU A 99 25.26 17.35 -6.66
C GLU A 99 26.50 17.19 -7.55
N ASP A 100 26.54 16.07 -8.26
CA ASP A 100 27.65 15.73 -9.14
C ASP A 100 27.25 15.86 -10.61
N ARG A 101 26.09 15.29 -10.96
CA ARG A 101 25.64 15.22 -12.35
C ARG A 101 24.13 15.07 -12.46
N ASN A 102 23.55 15.77 -13.44
CA ASN A 102 22.21 15.51 -13.94
C ASN A 102 22.28 14.43 -15.03
N MET A 103 21.59 13.31 -14.81
CA MET A 103 21.58 12.15 -15.71
C MET A 103 20.58 12.29 -16.85
N GLY A 104 19.73 13.33 -16.83
CA GLY A 104 18.60 13.54 -17.73
C GLY A 104 17.27 13.44 -17.00
N GLN A 105 16.18 13.47 -17.76
CA GLN A 105 14.83 13.39 -17.21
C GLN A 105 14.42 11.92 -17.02
N VAL A 106 13.94 11.59 -15.83
CA VAL A 106 13.19 10.36 -15.57
C VAL A 106 11.70 10.67 -15.66
N SER A 107 10.91 9.76 -16.23
CA SER A 107 9.46 9.87 -16.24
C SER A 107 8.82 8.60 -15.66
N MET A 108 7.70 8.78 -14.96
CA MET A 108 6.90 7.68 -14.42
C MET A 108 5.42 7.90 -14.73
N ARG A 109 4.72 6.81 -15.05
CA ARG A 109 3.26 6.76 -15.12
C ARG A 109 2.75 5.61 -14.26
N PHE A 110 1.91 5.91 -13.29
CA PHE A 110 1.33 4.90 -12.43
C PHE A 110 -0.01 4.42 -12.99
N THR A 111 -0.21 3.10 -12.98
CA THR A 111 -1.46 2.45 -13.38
C THR A 111 -2.28 2.00 -12.19
N SER A 112 -1.66 1.91 -11.01
CA SER A 112 -2.32 1.74 -9.71
C SER A 112 -1.40 2.25 -8.60
N GLY A 113 -1.86 2.19 -7.34
CA GLY A 113 -1.01 2.45 -6.19
C GLY A 113 0.20 1.50 -6.07
N VAL A 114 0.24 0.38 -6.80
CA VAL A 114 1.29 -0.66 -6.66
C VAL A 114 1.95 -1.05 -7.98
N SER A 115 1.54 -0.46 -9.09
CA SER A 115 2.08 -0.75 -10.43
C SER A 115 2.20 0.51 -11.28
N GLY A 116 3.21 0.52 -12.14
CA GLY A 116 3.43 1.60 -13.08
C GLY A 116 4.54 1.28 -14.06
N PHE A 117 4.98 2.33 -14.73
CA PHE A 117 6.06 2.28 -15.70
C PHE A 117 7.02 3.42 -15.45
N ILE A 118 8.31 3.17 -15.68
CA ILE A 118 9.38 4.16 -15.57
C ILE A 118 10.16 4.20 -16.89
N THR A 119 10.53 5.40 -17.32
CA THR A 119 11.52 5.62 -18.37
C THR A 119 12.71 6.33 -17.73
N LEU A 120 13.83 5.63 -17.62
CA LEU A 120 15.09 6.20 -17.15
C LEU A 120 15.83 6.88 -18.32
N PRO A 121 16.72 7.86 -18.05
CA PRO A 121 17.46 8.53 -19.12
C PRO A 121 18.25 7.54 -19.99
N GLY A 122 17.97 7.54 -21.30
CA GLY A 122 18.63 6.67 -22.26
C GLY A 122 18.11 5.23 -22.31
N GLU A 123 17.06 4.90 -21.55
CA GLU A 123 16.45 3.57 -21.53
C GLU A 123 15.03 3.58 -22.13
N GLN A 124 14.55 2.40 -22.53
CA GLN A 124 13.16 2.21 -22.89
C GLN A 124 12.26 2.22 -21.65
N GLU A 125 10.97 2.46 -21.85
CA GLU A 125 10.00 2.33 -20.77
C GLU A 125 9.91 0.88 -20.29
N VAL A 126 9.99 0.68 -18.97
CA VAL A 126 9.90 -0.63 -18.32
C VAL A 126 8.87 -0.62 -17.20
N ALA A 127 8.28 -1.79 -16.93
CA ALA A 127 7.31 -1.96 -15.85
C ALA A 127 8.00 -1.95 -14.47
N ILE A 128 7.38 -1.24 -13.53
CA ILE A 128 7.76 -1.23 -12.12
C ILE A 128 6.59 -1.64 -11.23
N SER A 129 6.91 -2.26 -10.09
CA SER A 129 5.92 -2.71 -9.12
C SER A 129 6.40 -2.52 -7.69
N ARG A 130 5.48 -2.19 -6.79
CA ARG A 130 5.75 -2.13 -5.35
C ARG A 130 6.20 -3.50 -4.87
N PHE A 131 7.38 -3.57 -4.27
CA PHE A 131 7.98 -4.83 -3.87
C PHE A 131 7.37 -5.38 -2.58
N ASN A 132 7.06 -6.67 -2.59
CA ASN A 132 6.40 -7.38 -1.49
C ASN A 132 7.39 -8.35 -0.81
N PHE A 133 7.85 -8.00 0.40
CA PHE A 133 8.86 -8.73 1.18
C PHE A 133 8.31 -9.95 1.94
N GLY A 134 7.53 -10.81 1.29
CA GLY A 134 7.15 -12.09 1.88
C GLY A 134 5.67 -12.29 2.21
N TYR A 135 4.77 -11.61 1.51
CA TYR A 135 3.37 -12.01 1.44
C TYR A 135 3.07 -12.71 0.11
N PRO A 136 3.35 -14.01 -0.03
CA PRO A 136 2.92 -14.75 -1.21
C PRO A 136 1.39 -14.71 -1.32
N ALA A 137 0.86 -14.69 -2.54
CA ALA A 137 -0.57 -14.80 -2.81
C ALA A 137 -1.03 -16.25 -2.57
N VAL A 138 -1.10 -16.65 -1.31
CA VAL A 138 -1.58 -17.94 -0.81
C VAL A 138 -2.56 -17.69 0.32
N ALA A 139 -3.47 -18.63 0.58
CA ALA A 139 -4.49 -18.48 1.63
C ALA A 139 -3.91 -18.03 2.97
N SER A 140 -2.85 -18.69 3.45
CA SER A 140 -2.25 -18.40 4.76
C SER A 140 -1.70 -16.98 4.91
N SER A 141 -1.43 -16.26 3.82
CA SER A 141 -0.97 -14.87 3.90
C SER A 141 -2.07 -13.90 4.33
N LEU A 142 -3.35 -14.30 4.25
CA LEU A 142 -4.48 -13.52 4.76
C LEU A 142 -4.68 -13.68 6.28
N ARG A 143 -4.01 -14.65 6.94
CA ARG A 143 -4.07 -14.82 8.39
C ARG A 143 -3.69 -13.53 9.12
N GLY A 144 -4.42 -13.22 10.19
CA GLY A 144 -4.17 -12.06 11.05
C GLY A 144 -5.41 -11.21 11.28
N LEU A 145 -5.20 -10.09 11.97
CA LEU A 145 -6.24 -9.12 12.30
C LEU A 145 -6.26 -8.02 11.24
N TRP A 146 -7.44 -7.72 10.70
CA TRP A 146 -7.62 -6.73 9.64
C TRP A 146 -8.75 -5.77 9.97
N ALA A 147 -8.52 -4.49 9.75
CA ALA A 147 -9.55 -3.47 9.70
C ALA A 147 -10.01 -3.30 8.24
N LEU A 148 -11.32 -3.34 8.02
CA LEU A 148 -11.94 -3.06 6.73
C LEU A 148 -12.91 -1.90 6.95
N THR A 149 -12.63 -0.78 6.29
CA THR A 149 -13.46 0.43 6.38
C THR A 149 -13.95 0.79 5.01
N SER A 150 -15.27 0.87 4.87
CA SER A 150 -15.93 1.27 3.65
C SER A 150 -16.75 2.54 3.82
N PHE A 151 -16.81 3.35 2.77
CA PHE A 151 -17.53 4.61 2.78
C PHE A 151 -18.02 5.00 1.39
N GLY A 152 -19.10 5.78 1.34
CA GLY A 152 -19.69 6.26 0.10
C GLY A 152 -21.16 6.67 0.30
N SER A 153 -21.99 6.43 -0.71
CA SER A 153 -23.42 6.78 -0.70
C SER A 153 -24.22 6.10 0.41
N GLU A 154 -23.73 4.98 0.96
CA GLU A 154 -24.38 4.26 2.06
C GLU A 154 -23.87 4.71 3.45
N GLY A 155 -23.04 5.74 3.52
CA GLY A 155 -22.36 6.16 4.75
C GLY A 155 -21.11 5.33 5.04
N VAL A 156 -20.65 5.35 6.28
CA VAL A 156 -19.43 4.67 6.72
C VAL A 156 -19.78 3.35 7.42
N ALA A 157 -19.10 2.27 7.05
CA ALA A 157 -19.11 1.01 7.77
C ALA A 157 -17.67 0.56 8.02
N SER A 158 -17.36 0.15 9.25
CA SER A 158 -16.04 -0.33 9.63
C SER A 158 -16.16 -1.60 10.44
N GLU A 159 -15.25 -2.55 10.20
CA GLU A 159 -15.15 -3.78 10.97
C GLU A 159 -13.72 -4.24 11.13
N VAL A 160 -13.50 -4.99 12.22
CA VAL A 160 -12.24 -5.66 12.49
C VAL A 160 -12.48 -7.17 12.48
N VAL A 161 -11.72 -7.89 11.66
CA VAL A 161 -11.85 -9.34 11.46
C VAL A 161 -10.54 -10.05 11.78
N ASN A 162 -10.63 -11.15 12.51
CA ASN A 162 -9.49 -12.00 12.82
C ASN A 162 -9.56 -13.29 12.00
N MET A 163 -8.78 -13.35 10.92
CA MET A 163 -8.72 -14.51 10.03
C MET A 163 -7.77 -15.58 10.60
N GLN A 164 -8.32 -16.75 10.92
CA GLN A 164 -7.64 -17.79 11.70
C GLN A 164 -7.72 -19.18 11.09
N LEU A 165 -8.85 -19.51 10.47
CA LEU A 165 -9.15 -20.84 9.98
C LEU A 165 -8.88 -20.92 8.49
N GLN A 166 -7.97 -21.81 8.08
CA GLN A 166 -7.74 -22.07 6.66
C GLN A 166 -8.64 -23.21 6.19
N THR A 167 -9.37 -23.02 5.09
CA THR A 167 -10.23 -24.05 4.50
C THR A 167 -9.93 -24.23 3.00
N PRO A 168 -10.33 -25.37 2.39
CA PRO A 168 -9.99 -25.66 0.99
C PRO A 168 -10.58 -24.64 0.02
N ALA A 169 -9.86 -24.41 -1.08
CA ALA A 169 -10.19 -23.43 -2.10
C ALA A 169 -11.61 -23.51 -2.66
N THR A 170 -12.11 -22.35 -3.11
CA THR A 170 -13.25 -22.30 -4.04
C THR A 170 -12.78 -22.52 -5.48
N ALA A 171 -13.72 -22.50 -6.43
CA ALA A 171 -13.42 -22.78 -7.84
C ALA A 171 -12.46 -21.74 -8.47
N ASN A 172 -12.50 -20.49 -8.00
CA ASN A 172 -11.72 -19.39 -8.57
C ASN A 172 -10.51 -18.98 -7.71
N GLY A 173 -10.40 -19.53 -6.50
CA GLY A 173 -9.38 -19.12 -5.54
C GLY A 173 -8.37 -20.19 -5.18
N ASN A 174 -7.53 -19.89 -4.19
CA ASN A 174 -6.41 -20.74 -3.78
C ASN A 174 -6.46 -21.19 -2.30
N GLY A 175 -7.62 -21.03 -1.66
CA GLY A 175 -7.85 -21.37 -0.26
C GLY A 175 -8.48 -20.20 0.52
N LEU A 176 -9.44 -20.53 1.37
CA LEU A 176 -10.16 -19.57 2.18
C LEU A 176 -9.46 -19.36 3.53
N MET A 177 -9.46 -18.12 4.00
CA MET A 177 -9.19 -17.77 5.39
C MET A 177 -10.46 -17.22 6.03
N GLU A 178 -10.90 -17.85 7.11
CA GLU A 178 -12.16 -17.58 7.79
C GLU A 178 -11.93 -17.12 9.23
N THR A 179 -12.88 -16.36 9.76
CA THR A 179 -13.01 -16.11 11.20
C THR A 179 -13.43 -17.39 11.94
N ALA A 180 -13.16 -17.45 13.26
CA ALA A 180 -13.46 -18.62 14.07
C ALA A 180 -14.96 -19.01 14.06
N ASP A 181 -15.84 -18.00 14.03
CA ASP A 181 -17.30 -18.16 13.94
C ASP A 181 -17.79 -18.55 12.54
N ARG A 182 -16.91 -18.52 11.53
CA ARG A 182 -17.23 -18.73 10.12
C ARG A 182 -18.37 -17.82 9.65
N LEU A 183 -18.33 -16.55 10.04
CA LEU A 183 -19.23 -15.51 9.52
C LEU A 183 -18.54 -14.54 8.58
N PHE A 184 -17.21 -14.60 8.48
CA PHE A 184 -16.42 -13.83 7.54
C PHE A 184 -15.33 -14.71 6.92
N GLY A 185 -15.13 -14.59 5.61
CA GLY A 185 -14.10 -15.34 4.91
C GLY A 185 -13.55 -14.60 3.70
N CYS A 186 -12.24 -14.72 3.47
CA CYS A 186 -11.51 -14.11 2.35
C CYS A 186 -10.74 -15.16 1.56
N GLU A 187 -10.58 -14.94 0.26
CA GLU A 187 -9.77 -15.78 -0.60
C GLU A 187 -9.14 -14.97 -1.73
N HIS A 188 -7.85 -15.21 -1.96
CA HIS A 188 -7.17 -14.72 -3.17
C HIS A 188 -7.78 -15.39 -4.40
N GLN A 189 -8.26 -14.57 -5.33
CA GLN A 189 -8.79 -15.06 -6.59
C GLN A 189 -7.64 -15.23 -7.58
N ILE A 190 -7.49 -16.44 -8.11
CA ILE A 190 -6.43 -16.81 -9.06
C ILE A 190 -6.95 -17.02 -10.48
N ARG A 191 -8.29 -17.05 -10.67
CA ARG A 191 -8.97 -17.23 -11.96
C ARG A 191 -10.24 -16.37 -12.01
N GLY A 192 -10.75 -16.15 -13.22
CA GLY A 192 -11.95 -15.36 -13.47
C GLY A 192 -11.71 -13.84 -13.40
N ASN A 193 -12.79 -13.06 -13.44
CA ASN A 193 -12.73 -11.60 -13.55
C ASN A 193 -12.14 -10.89 -12.34
N LEU A 194 -12.06 -11.58 -11.20
CA LEU A 194 -11.50 -11.06 -9.95
C LEU A 194 -10.06 -11.53 -9.72
N ALA A 195 -9.47 -12.26 -10.68
CA ALA A 195 -8.11 -12.76 -10.55
C ALA A 195 -7.11 -11.63 -10.26
N GLY A 196 -6.22 -11.86 -9.28
CA GLY A 196 -5.24 -10.88 -8.82
C GLY A 196 -5.68 -10.04 -7.63
N GLY A 197 -6.95 -10.13 -7.20
CA GLY A 197 -7.44 -9.53 -5.96
C GLY A 197 -7.84 -10.54 -4.88
N VAL A 198 -8.28 -10.01 -3.74
CA VAL A 198 -8.86 -10.75 -2.62
C VAL A 198 -10.35 -10.50 -2.60
N LEU A 199 -11.15 -11.57 -2.64
CA LEU A 199 -12.59 -11.51 -2.46
C LEU A 199 -12.92 -11.98 -1.04
N CYS A 200 -13.64 -11.14 -0.29
CA CYS A 200 -14.18 -11.50 1.02
C CYS A 200 -15.69 -11.37 1.06
N VAL A 201 -16.32 -12.17 1.92
CA VAL A 201 -17.75 -12.07 2.21
C VAL A 201 -18.02 -12.18 3.69
N LYS A 202 -18.99 -11.40 4.15
CA LYS A 202 -19.61 -11.47 5.45
C LYS A 202 -21.00 -12.07 5.30
N VAL A 203 -21.32 -13.07 6.10
CA VAL A 203 -22.61 -13.75 6.12
C VAL A 203 -23.21 -13.73 7.52
N ASN A 204 -24.52 -13.94 7.63
CA ASN A 204 -25.15 -14.22 8.92
C ASN A 204 -25.17 -15.72 9.22
N ASN A 205 -25.71 -16.10 10.39
CA ASN A 205 -25.85 -17.50 10.82
C ASN A 205 -26.71 -18.37 9.88
N TYR A 206 -27.52 -17.75 9.02
CA TYR A 206 -28.34 -18.43 8.01
C TYR A 206 -27.65 -18.52 6.64
N GLY A 207 -26.43 -17.99 6.52
CA GLY A 207 -25.65 -18.00 5.27
C GLY A 207 -26.08 -16.93 4.26
N GLN A 208 -26.87 -15.95 4.68
CA GLN A 208 -27.24 -14.82 3.83
C GLN A 208 -26.06 -13.86 3.74
N LEU A 209 -25.72 -13.41 2.53
CA LEU A 209 -24.68 -12.42 2.28
C LEU A 209 -25.10 -11.07 2.87
N LEU A 210 -24.30 -10.57 3.81
CA LEU A 210 -24.46 -9.24 4.41
C LEU A 210 -23.60 -8.20 3.69
N ARG A 211 -22.38 -8.57 3.32
CA ARG A 211 -21.45 -7.67 2.62
C ARG A 211 -20.41 -8.45 1.85
N SER A 212 -20.04 -7.96 0.67
CA SER A 212 -18.89 -8.43 -0.11
C SER A 212 -17.82 -7.35 -0.16
N TYR A 213 -16.56 -7.77 -0.21
CA TYR A 213 -15.39 -6.91 -0.30
C TYR A 213 -14.49 -7.45 -1.39
N TYR A 214 -13.97 -6.57 -2.22
CA TYR A 214 -12.93 -6.91 -3.18
C TYR A 214 -11.83 -5.88 -3.05
N PHE A 215 -10.60 -6.34 -2.83
CA PHE A 215 -9.46 -5.44 -2.70
C PHE A 215 -8.18 -6.05 -3.24
N VAL A 216 -7.26 -5.17 -3.61
CA VAL A 216 -5.85 -5.50 -3.75
C VAL A 216 -5.13 -4.97 -2.53
N TYR A 217 -4.06 -5.62 -2.09
CA TYR A 217 -3.26 -5.15 -0.97
C TYR A 217 -1.77 -5.29 -1.25
N SER A 218 -1.01 -4.41 -0.63
CA SER A 218 0.45 -4.45 -0.59
C SER A 218 0.89 -4.36 0.86
N VAL A 219 1.66 -5.36 1.29
CA VAL A 219 2.17 -5.46 2.67
C VAL A 219 1.01 -5.49 3.69
N ASN A 220 0.67 -4.34 4.26
CA ASN A 220 -0.32 -4.17 5.33
C ASN A 220 -1.49 -3.26 4.94
N GLU A 221 -1.54 -2.75 3.71
CA GLU A 221 -2.54 -1.78 3.28
C GLU A 221 -3.18 -2.25 1.98
N GLY A 222 -4.48 -2.04 1.84
CA GLY A 222 -5.21 -2.40 0.64
C GLY A 222 -6.36 -1.45 0.38
N GLU A 223 -6.79 -1.45 -0.87
CA GLU A 223 -7.89 -0.62 -1.35
C GLU A 223 -8.74 -1.44 -2.32
N GLY A 224 -10.00 -1.05 -2.43
CA GLY A 224 -10.90 -1.61 -3.42
C GLY A 224 -12.33 -1.17 -3.18
N SER A 225 -13.25 -2.12 -3.26
CA SER A 225 -14.67 -1.85 -3.13
C SER A 225 -15.39 -2.80 -2.19
N SER A 226 -16.54 -2.35 -1.69
CA SER A 226 -17.47 -3.19 -0.95
C SER A 226 -18.91 -2.95 -1.39
N ARG A 227 -19.77 -3.96 -1.20
CA ARG A 227 -21.20 -3.87 -1.51
C ARG A 227 -22.03 -4.54 -0.42
N THR A 228 -23.02 -3.82 0.10
CA THR A 228 -24.01 -4.41 1.01
C THR A 228 -24.86 -5.45 0.26
N ASN A 229 -24.98 -6.64 0.83
CA ASN A 229 -25.68 -7.80 0.25
C ASN A 229 -25.26 -8.16 -1.20
N GLY A 230 -24.10 -7.70 -1.66
CA GLY A 230 -23.57 -7.91 -3.03
C GLY A 230 -24.27 -7.11 -4.14
N THR A 231 -25.42 -6.50 -3.87
CA THR A 231 -26.26 -5.85 -4.90
C THR A 231 -26.41 -4.35 -4.74
N ARG A 232 -26.16 -3.82 -3.54
CA ARG A 232 -26.26 -2.37 -3.27
C ARG A 232 -25.13 -1.58 -3.94
N PRO A 233 -25.26 -0.23 -4.01
CA PRO A 233 -24.24 0.61 -4.63
C PRO A 233 -22.85 0.35 -4.08
N GLU A 234 -21.88 0.39 -4.97
CA GLU A 234 -20.48 0.19 -4.61
C GLU A 234 -19.98 1.29 -3.68
N GLN A 235 -19.33 0.89 -2.61
CA GLN A 235 -18.67 1.77 -1.65
C GLN A 235 -17.16 1.63 -1.77
N VAL A 236 -16.44 2.72 -1.56
CA VAL A 236 -14.97 2.70 -1.44
C VAL A 236 -14.59 1.81 -0.26
N LEU A 237 -13.49 1.07 -0.36
CA LEU A 237 -12.96 0.24 0.70
C LEU A 237 -11.47 0.55 0.91
N VAL A 238 -11.11 0.78 2.17
CA VAL A 238 -9.73 0.83 2.65
C VAL A 238 -9.54 -0.29 3.66
N VAL A 239 -8.44 -1.02 3.51
CA VAL A 239 -8.10 -2.21 4.29
C VAL A 239 -6.75 -2.00 4.95
N LYS A 240 -6.66 -2.31 6.25
CA LYS A 240 -5.40 -2.28 7.00
C LYS A 240 -5.19 -3.55 7.79
N ARG A 241 -4.06 -4.21 7.58
CA ARG A 241 -3.58 -5.30 8.43
C ARG A 241 -3.06 -4.69 9.72
N LEU A 242 -3.57 -5.16 10.86
CA LEU A 242 -3.19 -4.71 12.20
C LEU A 242 -2.16 -5.65 12.86
N LEU A 243 -2.22 -6.94 12.54
CA LEU A 243 -1.27 -7.95 13.00
C LEU A 243 -0.71 -8.74 11.81
N ASP A 244 0.59 -9.01 11.81
CA ASP A 244 1.21 -9.92 10.86
C ASP A 244 0.66 -11.37 11.03
N PRO A 245 0.97 -12.30 10.12
CA PRO A 245 0.49 -13.68 10.22
C PRO A 245 0.96 -14.44 11.47
N LYS A 246 1.95 -13.91 12.21
CA LYS A 246 2.47 -14.45 13.47
C LYS A 246 1.86 -13.77 14.70
N GLY A 247 0.98 -12.77 14.53
CA GLY A 247 0.32 -12.03 15.60
C GLY A 247 1.08 -10.79 16.09
N VAL A 248 2.10 -10.33 15.37
CA VAL A 248 2.90 -9.14 15.71
C VAL A 248 2.22 -7.88 15.18
N GLY A 249 2.13 -6.83 16.01
CA GLY A 249 1.57 -5.53 15.61
C GLY A 249 2.32 -4.91 14.44
N THR A 250 1.58 -4.40 13.44
CA THR A 250 2.13 -3.73 12.25
C THR A 250 2.14 -2.19 12.38
N GLY A 251 1.80 -1.68 13.56
CA GLY A 251 1.63 -0.26 13.84
C GLY A 251 2.92 0.48 14.22
N ILE A 252 2.79 1.80 14.41
CA ILE A 252 3.90 2.72 14.69
C ILE A 252 4.33 2.67 16.17
N VAL A 253 3.38 2.43 17.08
CA VAL A 253 3.65 2.33 18.52
C VAL A 253 3.71 0.86 18.87
N TYR A 254 4.77 0.42 19.56
CA TYR A 254 4.82 -0.62 20.62
C TYR A 254 6.28 -1.04 20.88
N ALA A 255 6.85 -0.55 21.97
CA ALA A 255 7.89 -1.22 22.73
C ALA A 255 7.68 -0.80 24.19
N ALA A 256 7.19 -1.71 25.03
CA ALA A 256 6.89 -1.42 26.44
C ALA A 256 8.15 -1.07 27.26
N ASP A 257 9.31 -1.56 26.79
CA ASP A 257 10.60 -1.44 27.46
C ASP A 257 11.61 -0.60 26.65
N ALA A 258 11.17 0.14 25.63
CA ALA A 258 12.04 1.12 25.01
C ALA A 258 12.36 2.20 26.06
N PRO A 259 13.63 2.61 26.21
CA PRO A 259 13.95 3.82 26.95
C PRO A 259 13.02 4.92 26.43
N VAL A 260 12.36 5.64 27.34
CA VAL A 260 11.61 6.82 26.94
C VAL A 260 12.64 7.81 26.42
N ASP A 261 12.85 7.81 25.11
CA ASP A 261 13.49 8.95 24.46
C ASP A 261 12.66 10.17 24.88
N PRO A 262 13.28 11.25 25.41
CA PRO A 262 12.54 12.47 25.69
C PRO A 262 11.76 12.81 24.43
N VAL A 263 10.46 13.10 24.58
CA VAL A 263 9.55 13.44 23.47
C VAL A 263 10.35 14.21 22.43
N PRO A 264 10.43 13.75 21.16
CA PRO A 264 11.23 14.43 20.16
C PRO A 264 10.87 15.90 20.22
N THR A 265 11.84 16.77 20.54
CA THR A 265 11.59 18.20 20.82
C THR A 265 10.79 18.83 19.69
N VAL A 266 11.00 18.39 18.47
CA VAL A 266 10.24 18.75 17.27
C VAL A 266 8.74 18.49 17.40
N LEU A 267 8.30 17.34 17.93
CA LEU A 267 6.87 17.06 18.11
C LEU A 267 6.28 17.93 19.23
N HIS A 268 7.04 18.15 20.30
CA HIS A 268 6.64 19.04 21.39
C HIS A 268 6.49 20.47 20.87
N ASP A 269 7.48 21.00 20.15
CA ASP A 269 7.48 22.32 19.53
C ASP A 269 6.32 22.47 18.52
N ILE A 270 6.01 21.44 17.74
CA ILE A 270 4.86 21.46 16.82
C ILE A 270 3.54 21.51 17.59
N ILE A 271 3.37 20.69 18.63
CA ILE A 271 2.14 20.67 19.44
C ILE A 271 1.95 21.99 20.18
N GLU A 272 3.01 22.53 20.78
CA GLU A 272 2.98 23.84 21.44
C GLU A 272 2.63 24.95 20.43
N ASN A 273 3.25 24.97 19.25
CA ASN A 273 2.95 25.98 18.23
C ASN A 273 1.57 25.83 17.57
N LEU A 274 0.98 24.63 17.56
CA LEU A 274 -0.40 24.41 17.15
C LEU A 274 -1.40 24.97 18.17
N SER A 275 -1.07 24.91 19.46
CA SER A 275 -1.91 25.45 20.53
C SER A 275 -1.95 26.99 20.58
N PHE A 276 -0.93 27.66 20.03
CA PHE A 276 -0.87 29.13 19.95
C PHE A 276 -1.48 29.74 18.68
N ASN A 277 -1.74 28.95 17.63
CA ASN A 277 -2.27 29.43 16.35
C ASN A 277 -3.74 29.08 16.08
N ALA A 278 -4.46 28.54 17.08
CA ALA A 278 -5.91 28.40 16.99
C ALA A 278 -6.55 29.79 17.07
N ALA A 279 -6.85 30.39 15.92
CA ALA A 279 -7.68 31.59 15.85
C ALA A 279 -9.00 31.30 16.59
N PRO A 280 -9.51 32.23 17.44
CA PRO A 280 -10.81 32.04 18.05
C PRO A 280 -11.85 31.90 16.94
N LEU A 281 -12.76 30.94 17.09
CA LEU A 281 -13.92 30.83 16.21
C LEU A 281 -14.67 32.18 16.20
N PRO A 282 -15.09 32.70 15.03
CA PRO A 282 -15.85 33.93 14.99
C PRO A 282 -17.14 33.75 15.79
N ALA A 283 -17.39 34.68 16.71
CA ALA A 283 -18.63 34.70 17.48
C ALA A 283 -19.82 34.74 16.53
N GLU A 284 -20.81 33.87 16.77
CA GLU A 284 -22.11 33.93 16.11
C GLU A 284 -22.69 35.34 16.34
N GLN A 285 -22.95 36.05 15.24
CA GLN A 285 -23.74 37.27 15.28
C GLN A 285 -25.21 36.84 15.34
N GLU A 286 -25.90 37.21 16.42
CA GLU A 286 -27.37 37.29 16.47
C GLU A 286 -27.93 38.23 15.42
#